data_AF-A0A519W3G3-F1
#
_entry.id   AF-A0A519W3G3-F1
#
_cell.length_a   1.000
_cell.length_b   1.000
_cell.length_c   1.000
_cell.angle_alpha   90.00
_cell.angle_beta   90.00
_cell.angle_gamma   90.00
#
_symmetry.space_group_name_H-M   'P 1'
#
loop_
_entity.id
_entity.type
_entity.pdbx_description
1 polymer ?
#
loop_
_entity_poly.entity_id
_entity_poly.type
_entity_poly.pdbx_seq_one_letter_code
_entity_poly.pdbx_strand_id
1 'polypeptide(L)'
;MGIIKWIRRARNADDHDCAQIVYELFSSFCTLLSSKRLMSSNQKYLRQAIVVFPALLFIVSLTQKAFSYQYHQVEVTDSLLLLLMGATAWIGGGLFESFVWLANPIAFIAFIRFLRESSTEIKIEPVLQVAVPKGKANSWRLSLLAAAIAWSFSLWKEVLAAESGSMGKILSLEPGYWLWVSSFTLLTIGTNYYHFLFRTRVTA
;
A
#
# COMPACT_ATOMS: atom_id res chain seq x y z
N MET A 1 18.42 -14.39 -1.38
CA MET A 1 17.96 -15.57 -0.60
C MET A 1 16.84 -15.21 0.41
N GLY A 2 15.88 -14.34 0.03
CA GLY A 2 15.12 -13.55 1.02
C GLY A 2 13.58 -13.58 0.97
N ILE A 3 12.93 -14.16 -0.05
CA ILE A 3 11.45 -14.09 -0.17
C ILE A 3 10.79 -15.45 0.10
N ILE A 4 11.34 -16.55 -0.41
CA ILE A 4 10.74 -17.89 -0.24
C ILE A 4 10.82 -18.37 1.23
N LYS A 5 11.89 -18.01 1.95
CA LYS A 5 12.05 -18.30 3.39
C LYS A 5 11.10 -17.45 4.25
N TRP A 6 10.73 -16.26 3.76
CA TRP A 6 9.80 -15.32 4.41
C TRP A 6 8.35 -15.80 4.30
N ILE A 7 7.93 -16.22 3.11
CA ILE A 7 6.58 -16.76 2.85
C ILE A 7 6.31 -18.03 3.68
N ARG A 8 7.33 -18.88 3.90
CA ARG A 8 7.17 -20.10 4.71
C ARG A 8 7.05 -19.81 6.22
N ARG A 9 7.56 -18.67 6.69
CA ARG A 9 7.53 -18.27 8.11
C ARG A 9 6.22 -17.55 8.47
N ALA A 10 5.70 -16.73 7.56
CA ALA A 10 4.39 -16.07 7.73
C ALA A 10 3.19 -17.05 7.77
N ARG A 11 3.36 -18.28 7.26
CA ARG A 11 2.30 -19.30 7.21
C ARG A 11 2.05 -20.00 8.56
N ASN A 12 3.02 -19.97 9.47
CA ASN A 12 3.00 -20.71 10.74
C ASN A 12 3.13 -19.77 11.96
N ALA A 13 2.77 -18.49 11.80
CA ALA A 13 2.99 -17.45 12.78
C ALA A 13 1.84 -17.41 13.81
N ASP A 14 2.16 -17.54 15.10
CA ASP A 14 1.25 -17.28 16.22
C ASP A 14 1.05 -15.74 16.39
N ASP A 15 0.12 -15.30 17.25
CA ASP A 15 -0.15 -13.86 17.48
C ASP A 15 1.10 -13.03 17.84
N HIS A 16 2.09 -13.64 18.51
CA HIS A 16 3.38 -13.03 18.82
C HIS A 16 4.25 -12.78 17.57
N ASP A 17 4.17 -13.64 16.55
CA ASP A 17 4.97 -13.52 15.33
C ASP A 17 4.43 -12.45 14.37
N CYS A 18 3.12 -12.16 14.43
CA CYS A 18 2.52 -11.06 13.68
C CYS A 18 3.09 -9.69 14.10
N ALA A 19 3.27 -9.47 15.40
CA ALA A 19 3.89 -8.24 15.91
C ALA A 19 5.34 -8.08 15.43
N GLN A 20 6.09 -9.18 15.34
CA GLN A 20 7.47 -9.21 14.87
C GLN A 20 7.57 -8.82 13.38
N ILE A 21 6.64 -9.31 12.54
CA ILE A 21 6.58 -8.97 11.11
C ILE A 21 6.27 -7.47 10.92
N VAL A 22 5.33 -6.93 11.70
CA VAL A 22 5.00 -5.50 11.67
C VAL A 22 6.22 -4.66 12.09
N TYR A 23 6.99 -5.11 13.08
CA TYR A 23 8.21 -4.44 13.53
C TYR A 23 9.32 -4.43 12.47
N GLU A 24 9.57 -5.55 11.78
CA GLU A 24 10.60 -5.60 10.72
C GLU A 24 10.25 -4.71 9.52
N LEU A 25 8.96 -4.67 9.14
CA LEU A 25 8.45 -3.76 8.12
C LEU A 25 8.65 -2.30 8.55
N PHE A 26 8.33 -1.98 9.80
CA PHE A 26 8.51 -0.64 10.36
C PHE A 26 9.99 -0.22 10.42
N SER A 27 10.89 -1.10 10.86
CA SER A 27 12.33 -0.83 10.94
C SER A 27 12.97 -0.59 9.55
N SER A 28 12.61 -1.42 8.57
CA SER A 28 13.05 -1.24 7.18
C SER A 28 12.54 0.08 6.61
N PHE A 29 11.32 0.46 6.96
CA PHE A 29 10.70 1.72 6.57
C PHE A 29 11.37 2.94 7.21
N CYS A 30 11.69 2.90 8.50
CA CYS A 30 12.47 3.94 9.19
C CYS A 30 13.84 4.16 8.55
N THR A 31 14.52 3.08 8.16
CA THR A 31 15.81 3.14 7.47
C THR A 31 15.68 3.84 6.11
N LEU A 32 14.59 3.59 5.38
CA LEU A 32 14.32 4.21 4.09
C LEU A 32 13.97 5.71 4.21
N LEU A 33 13.34 6.12 5.31
CA LEU A 33 13.04 7.52 5.64
C LEU A 33 14.29 8.35 6.00
N SER A 34 15.37 7.71 6.45
CA SER A 34 16.62 8.37 6.87
C SER A 34 17.60 8.69 5.71
N SER A 35 17.18 8.56 4.45
CA SER A 35 18.03 8.82 3.28
C SER A 35 18.56 10.26 3.26
N LYS A 36 19.90 10.41 3.25
CA LYS A 36 20.60 11.71 3.18
C LYS A 36 20.45 12.34 1.79
N ARG A 37 19.34 13.03 1.52
CA ARG A 37 19.14 13.82 0.30
C ARG A 37 19.05 15.32 0.57
N LEU A 38 19.62 16.13 -0.34
CA LEU A 38 19.55 17.59 -0.34
C LEU A 38 18.12 18.01 -0.68
N MET A 39 17.31 18.21 0.35
CA MET A 39 15.96 18.77 0.28
C MET A 39 15.86 19.82 1.37
N SER A 40 15.06 20.87 1.14
CA SER A 40 14.75 21.82 2.21
C SER A 40 14.09 21.09 3.38
N SER A 41 14.32 21.58 4.61
CA SER A 41 13.79 20.92 5.82
C SER A 41 12.29 20.67 5.74
N ASN A 42 11.52 21.67 5.28
CA ASN A 42 10.06 21.58 5.13
C ASN A 42 9.62 20.52 4.11
N GLN A 43 10.35 20.37 3.00
CA GLN A 43 10.04 19.32 2.00
C GLN A 43 10.26 17.92 2.57
N LYS A 44 11.30 17.74 3.41
CA LYS A 44 11.57 16.45 4.06
C LYS A 44 10.43 16.09 5.00
N TYR A 45 10.03 17.00 5.89
CA TYR A 45 8.94 16.76 6.83
C TYR A 45 7.62 16.47 6.13
N LEU A 46 7.25 17.26 5.11
CA LEU A 46 6.02 17.02 4.36
C LEU A 46 6.03 15.65 3.69
N ARG A 47 7.13 15.27 3.04
CA ARG A 47 7.27 13.96 2.39
C ARG A 47 7.19 12.81 3.40
N GLN A 48 7.84 12.94 4.55
CA GLN A 48 7.77 11.95 5.62
C GLN A 48 6.34 11.85 6.15
N ALA A 49 5.64 12.97 6.39
CA ALA A 49 4.25 12.98 6.86
C ALA A 49 3.30 12.28 5.87
N ILE A 50 3.43 12.56 4.57
CA ILE A 50 2.64 11.92 3.50
C ILE A 50 2.80 10.39 3.49
N VAL A 51 3.91 9.87 3.99
CA VAL A 51 4.21 8.45 3.96
C VAL A 51 3.92 7.78 5.30
N VAL A 52 4.38 8.38 6.40
CA VAL A 52 4.21 7.85 7.76
C VAL A 52 2.74 7.83 8.16
N PHE A 53 1.99 8.90 7.92
CA PHE A 53 0.62 9.00 8.40
C PHE A 53 -0.32 7.96 7.74
N PRO A 54 -0.35 7.81 6.40
CA PRO A 54 -1.10 6.73 5.76
C PRO A 54 -0.60 5.33 6.15
N ALA A 55 0.72 5.13 6.32
CA ALA A 55 1.25 3.83 6.73
C ALA A 55 0.78 3.43 8.14
N LEU A 56 0.74 4.37 9.08
CA LEU A 56 0.20 4.13 10.41
C LEU A 56 -1.29 3.79 10.35
N LEU A 57 -2.06 4.53 9.56
CA LEU A 57 -3.49 4.25 9.38
C LEU A 57 -3.73 2.85 8.79
N PHE A 58 -2.92 2.45 7.82
CA PHE A 58 -2.94 1.10 7.24
C PHE A 58 -2.59 0.03 8.29
N ILE A 59 -1.58 0.25 9.12
CA ILE A 59 -1.23 -0.70 10.20
C ILE A 59 -2.39 -0.85 11.19
N VAL A 60 -3.03 0.26 11.59
CA VAL A 60 -4.21 0.21 12.45
C VAL A 60 -5.36 -0.54 11.77
N SER A 61 -5.56 -0.35 10.47
CA SER A 61 -6.63 -1.06 9.74
C SER A 61 -6.49 -2.57 9.80
N LEU A 62 -5.26 -3.11 9.81
CA LEU A 62 -5.00 -4.55 9.89
C LEU A 62 -5.49 -5.18 11.20
N THR A 63 -5.59 -4.40 12.28
CA THR A 63 -6.06 -4.87 13.60
C THR A 63 -7.58 -4.93 13.73
N GLN A 64 -8.32 -4.39 12.75
CA GLN A 64 -9.76 -4.26 12.80
C GLN A 64 -10.45 -5.30 11.91
N LYS A 65 -11.75 -5.54 12.13
CA LYS A 65 -12.58 -6.34 11.21
C LYS A 65 -12.76 -5.62 9.88
N ALA A 66 -12.71 -6.36 8.77
CA ALA A 66 -12.76 -5.77 7.43
C ALA A 66 -14.17 -5.71 6.85
N PHE A 67 -14.87 -6.83 6.84
CA PHE A 67 -16.25 -6.93 6.38
C PHE A 67 -16.90 -8.20 6.93
N SER A 68 -18.22 -8.26 6.88
CA SER A 68 -19.01 -9.45 7.19
C SER A 68 -19.74 -9.96 5.96
N TYR A 69 -19.91 -11.28 5.85
CA TYR A 69 -20.62 -11.91 4.75
C TYR A 69 -21.43 -13.12 5.23
N GLN A 70 -22.43 -13.49 4.43
CA GLN A 70 -23.29 -14.64 4.69
C GLN A 70 -23.08 -15.71 3.62
N TYR A 71 -22.72 -16.92 4.05
CA TYR A 71 -22.67 -18.12 3.21
C TYR A 71 -23.61 -19.21 3.77
N HIS A 72 -23.20 -19.92 4.81
CA HIS A 72 -24.09 -20.77 5.62
C HIS A 72 -24.43 -20.12 6.96
N GLN A 73 -23.46 -19.44 7.55
CA GLN A 73 -23.61 -18.60 8.73
C GLN A 73 -23.04 -17.22 8.43
N VAL A 74 -23.26 -16.27 9.35
CA VAL A 74 -22.64 -14.95 9.26
C VAL A 74 -21.21 -15.07 9.73
N GLU A 75 -20.27 -14.79 8.84
CA GLU A 75 -18.84 -14.80 9.12
C GLU A 75 -18.30 -13.37 9.08
N VAL A 76 -17.38 -13.08 10.00
CA VAL A 76 -16.74 -11.77 10.12
C VAL A 76 -15.25 -11.94 9.92
N THR A 77 -14.71 -11.29 8.90
CA THR A 77 -13.33 -11.51 8.47
C THR A 77 -12.39 -10.46 9.05
N ASP A 78 -11.25 -10.91 9.56
CA ASP A 78 -10.16 -10.05 10.01
C ASP A 78 -9.39 -9.42 8.84
N SER A 79 -9.04 -8.13 8.98
CA SER A 79 -8.30 -7.41 7.93
C SER A 79 -6.90 -7.98 7.71
N LEU A 80 -6.22 -8.43 8.77
CA LEU A 80 -4.91 -9.07 8.66
C LEU A 80 -4.99 -10.38 7.87
N LEU A 81 -6.01 -11.20 8.15
CA LEU A 81 -6.24 -12.44 7.43
C LEU A 81 -6.46 -12.17 5.94
N LEU A 82 -7.26 -11.17 5.60
CA LEU A 82 -7.51 -10.79 4.21
C LEU A 82 -6.28 -10.28 3.49
N LEU A 83 -5.40 -9.52 4.17
CA LEU A 83 -4.11 -9.11 3.58
C LEU A 83 -3.28 -10.33 3.17
N LEU A 84 -3.23 -11.36 4.02
CA LEU A 84 -2.49 -12.60 3.77
C LEU A 84 -3.16 -13.46 2.71
N MET A 85 -4.48 -13.64 2.81
CA MET A 85 -5.29 -14.39 1.85
C MET A 85 -5.25 -13.75 0.47
N GLY A 86 -5.21 -12.42 0.36
CA GLY A 86 -5.13 -11.73 -0.92
C GLY A 86 -3.90 -12.09 -1.75
N ALA A 87 -2.79 -12.45 -1.10
CA ALA A 87 -1.59 -12.93 -1.79
C ALA A 87 -1.74 -14.37 -2.32
N THR A 88 -2.64 -15.17 -1.74
CA THR A 88 -2.85 -16.58 -2.08
C THR A 88 -4.19 -16.86 -2.78
N ALA A 89 -5.09 -15.87 -2.85
CA ALA A 89 -6.46 -16.02 -3.36
C ALA A 89 -6.50 -16.54 -4.80
N TRP A 90 -5.49 -16.23 -5.62
CA TRP A 90 -5.40 -16.71 -7.00
C TRP A 90 -5.23 -18.23 -7.10
N ILE A 91 -4.71 -18.89 -6.05
CA ILE A 91 -4.56 -20.35 -5.99
C ILE A 91 -5.89 -21.03 -5.68
N GLY A 92 -6.75 -20.38 -4.87
CA GLY A 92 -8.05 -20.90 -4.43
C GLY A 92 -9.22 -20.58 -5.35
N GLY A 93 -8.97 -20.15 -6.60
CA GLY A 93 -10.03 -19.80 -7.56
C GLY A 93 -10.63 -18.39 -7.40
N GLY A 94 -10.21 -17.62 -6.40
CA GLY A 94 -10.63 -16.24 -6.14
C GLY A 94 -9.93 -15.22 -7.05
N LEU A 95 -10.16 -15.32 -8.36
CA LEU A 95 -9.46 -14.53 -9.38
C LEU A 95 -9.83 -13.04 -9.26
N PHE A 96 -11.10 -12.73 -9.03
CA PHE A 96 -11.56 -11.36 -8.87
C PHE A 96 -11.07 -10.74 -7.56
N GLU A 97 -11.15 -11.47 -6.45
CA GLU A 97 -10.68 -11.04 -5.14
C GLU A 97 -9.19 -10.69 -5.22
N SER A 98 -8.41 -11.53 -5.90
CA SER A 98 -6.98 -11.28 -6.14
C SER A 98 -6.72 -9.91 -6.77
N PHE A 99 -7.58 -9.43 -7.69
CA PHE A 99 -7.43 -8.10 -8.29
C PHE A 99 -7.65 -6.97 -7.30
N VAL A 100 -8.61 -7.10 -6.38
CA VAL A 100 -8.83 -6.11 -5.33
C VAL A 100 -7.61 -6.05 -4.41
N TRP A 101 -7.07 -7.22 -4.06
CA TRP A 101 -5.91 -7.31 -3.19
C TRP A 101 -4.60 -6.81 -3.81
N LEU A 102 -4.52 -6.68 -5.15
CA LEU A 102 -3.40 -6.01 -5.82
C LEU A 102 -3.24 -4.54 -5.39
N ALA A 103 -4.29 -3.90 -4.86
CA ALA A 103 -4.18 -2.56 -4.29
C ALA A 103 -3.06 -2.46 -3.24
N ASN A 104 -2.82 -3.51 -2.45
CA ASN A 104 -1.77 -3.56 -1.43
C ASN A 104 -0.34 -3.47 -2.03
N PRO A 105 0.11 -4.41 -2.90
CA PRO A 105 1.38 -4.28 -3.61
C PRO A 105 1.52 -2.97 -4.39
N ILE A 106 0.46 -2.52 -5.07
CA ILE A 106 0.51 -1.28 -5.86
C ILE A 106 0.74 -0.07 -4.94
N ALA A 107 0.04 0.03 -3.82
CA ALA A 107 0.24 1.07 -2.82
C ALA A 107 1.67 1.01 -2.24
N PHE A 108 2.18 -0.17 -1.93
CA PHE A 108 3.55 -0.35 -1.41
C PHE A 108 4.61 0.09 -2.42
N ILE A 109 4.43 -0.25 -3.71
CA ILE A 109 5.30 0.25 -4.78
C ILE A 109 5.19 1.77 -4.91
N ALA A 110 3.99 2.34 -4.77
CA ALA A 110 3.78 3.78 -4.77
C ALA A 110 4.54 4.45 -3.62
N PHE A 111 4.48 3.91 -2.40
CA PHE A 111 5.27 4.37 -1.24
C PHE A 111 6.77 4.37 -1.54
N ILE A 112 7.31 3.22 -1.98
CA ILE A 112 8.75 3.09 -2.26
C ILE A 112 9.18 4.07 -3.34
N ARG A 113 8.41 4.18 -4.44
CA ARG A 113 8.73 5.11 -5.53
C ARG A 113 8.63 6.55 -5.06
N PHE A 114 7.61 6.90 -4.29
CA PHE A 114 7.46 8.24 -3.73
C PHE A 114 8.57 8.59 -2.74
N LEU A 115 9.14 7.65 -1.99
CA LEU A 115 10.33 7.86 -1.13
C LEU A 115 11.66 7.84 -1.90
N ARG A 116 11.69 7.21 -3.09
CA ARG A 116 12.87 7.20 -3.97
C ARG A 116 12.90 8.36 -4.95
N GLU A 117 11.79 9.04 -5.18
CA GLU A 117 11.69 10.14 -6.13
C GLU A 117 12.46 11.38 -5.67
N SER A 118 13.56 11.73 -6.33
CA SER A 118 14.24 13.01 -6.08
C SER A 118 13.47 14.12 -6.80
N SER A 119 13.07 15.17 -6.08
CA SER A 119 12.43 16.34 -6.69
C SER A 119 13.31 17.07 -7.72
N THR A 120 14.64 16.83 -7.71
CA THR A 120 15.59 17.48 -8.62
C THR A 120 16.89 16.66 -8.66
N GLU A 121 16.95 15.58 -9.44
CA GLU A 121 18.25 15.00 -9.84
C GLU A 121 18.46 15.33 -11.31
N ILE A 122 19.11 16.47 -11.55
CA ILE A 122 19.90 16.65 -12.77
C ILE A 122 21.08 15.71 -12.59
N LYS A 123 21.09 14.58 -13.30
CA LYS A 123 22.33 13.80 -13.40
C LYS A 123 23.24 14.58 -14.34
N ILE A 124 24.35 15.08 -13.80
CA ILE A 124 25.46 15.56 -14.62
C ILE A 124 26.23 14.31 -15.03
N GLU A 125 26.22 13.98 -16.32
CA GLU A 125 27.07 12.89 -16.79
C GLU A 125 28.54 13.30 -16.68
N PRO A 126 29.42 12.48 -16.07
CA PRO A 126 30.82 12.84 -15.87
C PRO A 126 31.59 13.02 -17.19
N VAL A 127 31.08 12.44 -18.29
CA VAL A 127 31.71 12.49 -19.61
C VAL A 127 31.21 13.68 -20.44
N LEU A 128 29.91 13.97 -20.42
CA LEU A 128 29.34 15.05 -21.22
C LEU A 128 29.22 16.39 -20.48
N GLN A 129 29.26 16.41 -19.13
CA GLN A 129 28.88 17.57 -18.31
C GLN A 129 27.50 18.18 -18.66
N VAL A 130 26.71 17.50 -19.47
CA VAL A 130 25.36 17.91 -19.84
C VAL A 130 24.41 17.38 -18.78
N ALA A 131 23.52 18.26 -18.33
CA ALA A 131 22.40 17.94 -17.48
C ALA A 131 21.44 16.99 -18.21
N VAL A 132 21.44 15.70 -17.88
CA VAL A 132 20.45 14.75 -18.41
C VAL A 132 19.29 14.65 -17.41
N PRO A 133 18.05 15.01 -17.80
CA PRO A 133 16.90 14.88 -16.92
C PRO A 133 16.61 13.39 -16.64
N LYS A 134 16.66 13.00 -15.38
CA LYS A 134 16.28 11.63 -14.97
C LYS A 134 14.77 11.46 -15.14
N GLY A 135 14.35 10.33 -15.73
CA GLY A 135 12.93 10.03 -15.94
C GLY A 135 12.10 10.16 -14.66
N LYS A 136 11.05 10.99 -14.72
CA LYS A 136 10.16 11.30 -13.59
C LYS A 136 9.46 10.02 -13.11
N ALA A 137 9.48 9.76 -11.81
CA ALA A 137 8.80 8.61 -11.26
C ALA A 137 7.28 8.89 -11.20
N ASN A 138 6.46 8.04 -11.80
CA ASN A 138 5.00 8.21 -11.79
C ASN A 138 4.37 7.68 -10.47
N SER A 139 4.88 8.13 -9.32
CA SER A 139 4.38 7.71 -8.00
C SER A 139 2.89 8.02 -7.82
N TRP A 140 2.46 9.21 -8.27
CA TRP A 140 1.07 9.67 -8.18
C TRP A 140 0.06 8.80 -8.95
N ARG A 141 0.46 8.23 -10.10
CA ARG A 141 -0.41 7.35 -10.90
C ARG A 141 -0.64 6.02 -10.17
N LEU A 142 0.41 5.49 -9.56
CA LEU A 142 0.33 4.23 -8.81
C LEU A 142 -0.49 4.39 -7.54
N SER A 143 -0.32 5.50 -6.80
CA SER A 143 -1.16 5.75 -5.62
C SER A 143 -2.64 5.85 -6.02
N LEU A 144 -2.94 6.59 -7.11
CA LEU A 144 -4.31 6.73 -7.61
C LEU A 144 -4.91 5.37 -8.03
N LEU A 145 -4.13 4.54 -8.73
CA LEU A 145 -4.56 3.20 -9.12
C LEU A 145 -4.87 2.32 -7.90
N ALA A 146 -4.00 2.32 -6.89
CA ALA A 146 -4.23 1.56 -5.66
C ALA A 146 -5.51 2.02 -4.94
N ALA A 147 -5.72 3.33 -4.82
CA ALA A 147 -6.93 3.88 -4.21
C ALA A 147 -8.19 3.51 -5.01
N ALA A 148 -8.15 3.61 -6.34
CA ALA A 148 -9.27 3.25 -7.21
C ALA A 148 -9.66 1.78 -7.09
N ILE A 149 -8.68 0.87 -7.04
CA ILE A 149 -8.92 -0.56 -6.83
C ILE A 149 -9.50 -0.81 -5.44
N ALA A 150 -8.99 -0.16 -4.39
CA ALA A 150 -9.53 -0.34 -3.04
C ALA A 150 -10.98 0.16 -2.92
N TRP A 151 -11.29 1.30 -3.55
CA TRP A 151 -12.65 1.83 -3.63
C TRP A 151 -13.60 0.92 -4.41
N SER A 152 -13.14 0.22 -5.45
CA SER A 152 -14.01 -0.62 -6.27
C SER A 152 -14.64 -1.77 -5.48
N PHE A 153 -13.97 -2.27 -4.42
CA PHE A 153 -14.51 -3.30 -3.54
C PHE A 153 -15.80 -2.87 -2.83
N SER A 154 -15.98 -1.58 -2.56
CA SER A 154 -17.22 -1.09 -1.92
C SER A 154 -18.47 -1.27 -2.79
N LEU A 155 -18.28 -1.51 -4.10
CA LEU A 155 -19.35 -1.74 -5.05
C LEU A 155 -19.75 -3.22 -5.15
N TRP A 156 -18.99 -4.11 -4.50
CA TRP A 156 -19.23 -5.54 -4.56
C TRP A 156 -20.38 -5.93 -3.63
N LYS A 157 -21.20 -6.87 -4.09
CA LYS A 157 -22.33 -7.42 -3.32
C LYS A 157 -22.03 -8.82 -2.78
N GLU A 158 -21.06 -9.50 -3.38
CA GLU A 158 -20.75 -10.90 -3.13
C GLU A 158 -19.23 -11.09 -3.18
N VAL A 159 -18.74 -12.10 -2.48
CA VAL A 159 -17.33 -12.50 -2.41
C VAL A 159 -17.25 -14.03 -2.40
N LEU A 160 -16.17 -14.59 -2.90
CA LEU A 160 -15.91 -16.03 -2.83
C LEU A 160 -15.85 -16.49 -1.37
N ALA A 161 -16.80 -17.33 -0.96
CA ALA A 161 -16.93 -17.85 0.40
C ALA A 161 -16.30 -19.23 0.57
N ALA A 162 -16.17 -20.00 -0.52
CA ALA A 162 -15.57 -21.33 -0.49
C ALA A 162 -14.70 -21.59 -1.72
N GLU A 163 -13.64 -22.38 -1.54
CA GLU A 163 -12.74 -22.82 -2.63
C GLU A 163 -13.46 -23.62 -3.72
N SER A 164 -14.68 -24.11 -3.45
CA SER A 164 -15.57 -24.71 -4.44
C SER A 164 -16.13 -23.71 -5.47
N GLY A 165 -15.83 -22.42 -5.33
CA GLY A 165 -16.40 -21.34 -6.15
C GLY A 165 -17.74 -20.81 -5.64
N SER A 166 -18.16 -21.20 -4.43
CA SER A 166 -19.41 -20.71 -3.86
C SER A 166 -19.29 -19.26 -3.41
N MET A 167 -20.28 -18.44 -3.76
CA MET A 167 -20.31 -17.02 -3.41
C MET A 167 -21.07 -16.80 -2.08
N GLY A 168 -20.55 -15.90 -1.24
CA GLY A 168 -21.20 -15.37 -0.05
C GLY A 168 -21.61 -13.92 -0.26
N LYS A 169 -22.75 -13.53 0.31
CA LYS A 169 -23.28 -12.17 0.19
C LYS A 169 -22.65 -11.25 1.23
N ILE A 170 -22.05 -10.14 0.80
CA ILE A 170 -21.50 -9.12 1.71
C ILE A 170 -22.66 -8.43 2.43
N LEU A 171 -22.61 -8.41 3.76
CA LEU A 171 -23.64 -7.79 4.59
C LEU A 171 -23.26 -6.37 4.99
N SER A 172 -22.03 -6.18 5.47
CA SER A 172 -21.50 -4.88 5.92
C SER A 172 -20.00 -4.76 5.67
N LEU A 173 -19.56 -3.54 5.37
CA LEU A 173 -18.15 -3.16 5.35
C LEU A 173 -17.81 -2.56 6.72
N GLU A 174 -16.87 -3.19 7.41
CA GLU A 174 -16.50 -2.88 8.78
C GLU A 174 -15.39 -1.81 8.85
N PRO A 175 -15.07 -1.25 10.04
CA PRO A 175 -14.11 -0.15 10.16
C PRO A 175 -12.72 -0.42 9.57
N GLY A 176 -12.24 -1.67 9.60
CA GLY A 176 -10.95 -2.04 9.02
C GLY A 176 -10.88 -1.81 7.53
N TYR A 177 -11.96 -2.06 6.79
CA TYR A 177 -12.03 -1.75 5.37
C TYR A 177 -11.94 -0.24 5.11
N TRP A 178 -12.69 0.56 5.87
CA TRP A 178 -12.71 2.02 5.67
C TRP A 178 -11.38 2.67 6.03
N LEU A 179 -10.69 2.20 7.09
CA LEU A 179 -9.34 2.64 7.42
C LEU A 179 -8.33 2.25 6.35
N TRP A 180 -8.47 1.05 5.78
CA TRP A 180 -7.65 0.58 4.66
C TRP A 180 -7.80 1.48 3.42
N VAL A 181 -9.03 1.74 2.97
CA VAL A 181 -9.32 2.64 1.84
C VAL A 181 -8.85 4.07 2.12
N SER A 182 -9.06 4.55 3.34
CA SER A 182 -8.64 5.90 3.76
C SER A 182 -7.12 6.06 3.69
N SER A 183 -6.36 5.00 4.02
CA SER A 183 -4.90 5.04 3.95
C SER A 183 -4.41 5.28 2.52
N PHE A 184 -4.98 4.57 1.53
CA PHE A 184 -4.58 4.73 0.12
C PHE A 184 -5.08 6.05 -0.47
N THR A 185 -6.24 6.51 -0.01
CA THR A 185 -6.78 7.82 -0.38
C THR A 185 -5.89 8.95 0.12
N LEU A 186 -5.45 8.90 1.39
CA LEU A 186 -4.53 9.89 1.97
C LEU A 186 -3.16 9.86 1.30
N LEU A 187 -2.62 8.67 1.00
CA LEU A 187 -1.39 8.56 0.21
C LEU A 187 -1.53 9.22 -1.16
N THR A 188 -2.67 9.02 -1.82
CA THR A 188 -2.97 9.61 -3.13
C THR A 188 -3.06 11.13 -3.05
N ILE A 189 -3.84 11.66 -2.12
CA ILE A 189 -3.98 13.11 -1.92
C ILE A 189 -2.62 13.72 -1.59
N GLY A 190 -1.89 13.15 -0.63
CA GLY A 190 -0.58 13.66 -0.21
C GLY A 190 0.45 13.65 -1.35
N THR A 191 0.53 12.55 -2.10
CA THR A 191 1.45 12.43 -3.25
C THR A 191 1.10 13.44 -4.34
N ASN A 192 -0.17 13.58 -4.70
CA ASN A 192 -0.60 14.56 -5.71
C ASN A 192 -0.37 16.00 -5.24
N TYR A 193 -0.67 16.31 -3.98
CA TYR A 193 -0.42 17.62 -3.38
C TYR A 193 1.06 17.99 -3.38
N TYR A 194 1.94 17.07 -2.98
CA TYR A 194 3.38 17.28 -3.04
C TYR A 194 3.85 17.58 -4.47
N HIS A 195 3.38 16.79 -5.44
CA HIS A 195 3.71 17.03 -6.85
C HIS A 195 3.17 18.37 -7.36
N PHE A 196 1.96 18.77 -6.97
CA PHE A 196 1.40 20.06 -7.34
C PHE A 196 2.23 21.23 -6.80
N LEU A 197 2.57 21.21 -5.50
CA LEU A 197 3.35 22.27 -4.85
C LEU A 197 4.76 22.45 -5.42
N PHE A 198 5.42 21.36 -5.80
CA PHE A 198 6.82 21.39 -6.24
C PHE A 198 6.99 21.28 -7.76
N ARG A 199 5.91 21.08 -8.53
CA ARG A 199 5.95 21.16 -10.00
C ARG A 199 6.12 22.60 -10.50
N THR A 200 5.60 23.59 -9.79
CA THR A 200 5.60 25.00 -10.20
C THR A 200 6.93 25.71 -10.00
N ARG A 201 7.84 25.17 -9.19
CA ARG A 201 9.16 25.78 -8.91
C ARG A 201 10.25 25.48 -9.94
N VAL A 202 9.95 24.67 -10.96
CA VAL A 202 10.91 24.29 -12.00
C VAL A 202 10.68 25.09 -13.30
N THR A 203 9.54 25.77 -13.42
CA THR A 203 9.14 26.53 -14.62
C THR A 203 9.14 28.05 -14.41
N ALA A 204 9.64 28.53 -13.27
CA ALA A 204 9.83 29.95 -12.95
C ALA A 204 11.32 30.19 -12.70
#